data_AF-A0A943L0K3-F1
#
_entry.id   AF-A0A943L0K3-F1
#
_cell.length_a   1.000
_cell.length_b   1.000
_cell.length_c   1.000
_cell.angle_alpha   90.00
_cell.angle_beta   90.00
_cell.angle_gamma   90.00
#
_symmetry.space_group_name_H-M   'P 1'
#
loop_
_entity.id
_entity.type
_entity.pdbx_description
1 polymer ?
#
loop_
_entity_poly.entity_id
_entity_poly.type
_entity_poly.pdbx_seq_one_letter_code
_entity_poly.pdbx_strand_id
1 'polypeptide(L)'
;MKTKDYREKVIQHMENYKKNFLGITAKGVYKNSYRNYGHILPSTNGEIPIYNLLPSIDIHEERLKKIKYHQYAHHLNSSQLMCINFFLPLIEDNIFSKILKVATKVEFSSDAEIKEIEFEKSFKASDNTNFDLFLELSTGEKFYFEIKYTEQDFGGNCYVNGSLKGKYQNKYYDYYEKYLQDSLMDIKSKNDFF
;
A
#
# COMPACT_ATOMS: atom_id res chain seq x y z
N MET A 1 -8.26 17.49 8.42
CA MET A 1 -9.48 16.66 8.54
C MET A 1 -9.21 15.53 9.55
N LYS A 2 -10.03 15.33 10.59
CA LYS A 2 -9.78 14.25 11.58
C LYS A 2 -9.81 12.88 10.86
N THR A 3 -8.88 11.99 11.15
CA THR A 3 -8.70 10.68 10.47
C THR A 3 -9.96 9.79 10.48
N LYS A 4 -10.78 9.90 11.53
CA LYS A 4 -12.06 9.19 11.62
C LYS A 4 -13.07 9.63 10.55
N ASP A 5 -13.15 10.93 10.29
CA ASP A 5 -14.03 11.50 9.26
C ASP A 5 -13.57 11.07 7.86
N TYR A 6 -12.25 10.99 7.64
CA TYR A 6 -11.70 10.46 6.38
C TYR A 6 -12.08 9.00 6.14
N ARG A 7 -11.83 8.12 7.14
CA ARG A 7 -12.14 6.70 7.00
C ARG A 7 -13.63 6.48 6.73
N GLU A 8 -14.51 7.16 7.45
CA GLU A 8 -15.96 7.03 7.26
C GLU A 8 -16.38 7.44 5.84
N LYS A 9 -15.87 8.58 5.35
CA LYS A 9 -16.13 9.06 3.97
C LYS A 9 -15.63 8.07 2.91
N VAL A 10 -14.40 7.57 3.05
CA VAL A 10 -13.82 6.61 2.11
C VAL A 10 -14.63 5.32 2.09
N ILE A 11 -14.97 4.77 3.25
CA ILE A 11 -15.76 3.55 3.34
C ILE A 11 -17.12 3.76 2.68
N GLN A 12 -17.83 4.85 2.99
CA GLN A 12 -19.11 5.14 2.38
C GLN A 12 -19.03 5.30 0.86
N HIS A 13 -17.98 5.97 0.37
CA HIS A 13 -17.71 6.07 -1.07
C HIS A 13 -17.53 4.68 -1.70
N MET A 14 -16.75 3.79 -1.08
CA MET A 14 -16.53 2.43 -1.59
C MET A 14 -17.81 1.58 -1.60
N GLU A 15 -18.68 1.75 -0.61
CA GLU A 15 -20.00 1.10 -0.60
C GLU A 15 -20.86 1.56 -1.79
N ASN A 16 -20.85 2.87 -2.06
CA ASN A 16 -21.57 3.44 -3.20
C ASN A 16 -20.98 3.00 -4.53
N TYR A 17 -19.65 3.02 -4.68
CA TYR A 17 -18.95 2.56 -5.86
C TYR A 17 -19.30 1.11 -6.18
N LYS A 18 -19.18 0.22 -5.19
CA LYS A 18 -19.52 -1.19 -5.35
C LYS A 18 -20.94 -1.41 -5.83
N LYS A 19 -21.90 -0.70 -5.22
CA LYS A 19 -23.32 -0.87 -5.54
C LYS A 19 -23.65 -0.29 -6.91
N ASN A 20 -23.22 0.93 -7.18
CA ASN A 20 -23.71 1.72 -8.31
C ASN A 20 -22.85 1.55 -9.57
N PHE A 21 -21.55 1.29 -9.41
CA PHE A 21 -20.63 1.09 -10.54
C PHE A 21 -20.38 -0.38 -10.81
N LEU A 22 -20.05 -1.19 -9.80
CA LEU A 22 -19.81 -2.63 -9.99
C LEU A 22 -21.11 -3.46 -10.03
N GLY A 23 -22.25 -2.90 -9.62
CA GLY A 23 -23.52 -3.62 -9.55
C GLY A 23 -23.60 -4.69 -8.45
N ILE A 24 -22.64 -4.73 -7.53
CA ILE A 24 -22.55 -5.77 -6.49
C ILE A 24 -23.27 -5.29 -5.23
N THR A 25 -24.48 -5.81 -5.00
CA THR A 25 -25.32 -5.41 -3.85
C THR A 25 -25.10 -6.26 -2.59
N ALA A 26 -24.58 -7.49 -2.76
CA ALA A 26 -24.30 -8.39 -1.65
C ALA A 26 -23.21 -7.82 -0.74
N LYS A 27 -23.44 -7.78 0.57
CA LYS A 27 -22.44 -7.33 1.55
C LYS A 27 -21.44 -8.45 1.85
N GLY A 28 -20.18 -8.08 2.12
CA GLY A 28 -19.13 -9.03 2.49
C GLY A 28 -18.94 -9.13 4.00
N VAL A 29 -18.26 -10.19 4.43
CA VAL A 29 -18.01 -10.49 5.85
C VAL A 29 -16.53 -10.33 6.15
N TYR A 30 -16.20 -9.69 7.28
CA TYR A 30 -14.83 -9.63 7.78
C TYR A 30 -14.64 -10.67 8.89
N LYS A 31 -13.75 -11.65 8.67
CA LYS A 31 -13.49 -12.77 9.61
C LYS A 31 -14.78 -13.50 9.99
N ASN A 32 -14.88 -13.98 11.23
CA ASN A 32 -16.08 -14.59 11.81
C ASN A 32 -17.03 -13.52 12.40
N SER A 33 -17.06 -12.31 11.83
CA SER A 33 -17.96 -11.26 12.31
C SER A 33 -19.39 -11.55 11.87
N TYR A 34 -20.35 -11.42 12.78
CA TYR A 34 -21.77 -11.39 12.44
C TYR A 34 -22.18 -10.13 11.64
N ARG A 35 -21.26 -9.17 11.49
CA ARG A 35 -21.51 -7.92 10.79
C ARG A 35 -21.15 -8.03 9.32
N ASN A 36 -22.10 -7.61 8.49
CA ASN A 36 -21.94 -7.47 7.04
C ASN A 36 -21.51 -6.04 6.68
N TYR A 37 -20.52 -5.92 5.81
CA TYR A 37 -19.91 -4.66 5.38
C TYR A 37 -20.19 -4.41 3.90
N GLY A 38 -20.59 -3.18 3.55
CA GLY A 38 -20.90 -2.84 2.16
C GLY A 38 -19.65 -2.84 1.28
N HIS A 39 -18.51 -2.37 1.79
CA HIS A 39 -17.28 -2.15 1.02
C HIS A 39 -16.43 -3.41 0.82
N ILE A 40 -16.83 -4.55 1.39
CA ILE A 40 -16.12 -5.83 1.24
C ILE A 40 -16.71 -6.57 0.06
N LEU A 41 -15.91 -6.86 -0.97
CA LEU A 41 -16.33 -7.65 -2.13
C LEU A 41 -16.44 -9.14 -1.74
N PRO A 42 -17.04 -10.00 -2.57
CA PRO A 42 -16.89 -11.44 -2.42
C PRO A 42 -15.41 -11.84 -2.38
N SER A 43 -15.06 -12.81 -1.53
CA SER A 43 -13.69 -13.36 -1.46
C SER A 43 -13.30 -13.99 -2.79
N THR A 44 -12.05 -13.78 -3.21
CA THR A 44 -11.46 -14.38 -4.41
C THR A 44 -10.63 -15.63 -4.11
N ASN A 45 -10.63 -16.13 -2.86
CA ASN A 45 -9.91 -17.35 -2.46
C ASN A 45 -8.41 -17.38 -2.86
N GLY A 46 -7.76 -16.21 -2.82
CA GLY A 46 -6.34 -16.06 -3.16
C GLY A 46 -6.07 -15.72 -4.62
N GLU A 47 -7.10 -15.70 -5.47
CA GLU A 47 -7.00 -15.19 -6.85
C GLU A 47 -6.94 -13.65 -6.86
N ILE A 48 -6.51 -13.11 -8.01
CA ILE A 48 -6.45 -11.67 -8.27
C ILE A 48 -7.84 -11.06 -8.01
N PRO A 49 -7.97 -10.06 -7.11
CA PRO A 49 -9.24 -9.44 -6.80
C PRO A 49 -9.63 -8.43 -7.88
N ILE A 50 -10.00 -8.93 -9.07
CA ILE A 50 -10.24 -8.13 -10.28
C ILE A 50 -11.20 -6.95 -10.06
N TYR A 51 -12.24 -7.12 -9.23
CA TYR A 51 -13.22 -6.09 -8.92
C TYR A 51 -12.67 -4.95 -8.03
N ASN A 52 -11.48 -5.14 -7.47
CA ASN A 52 -10.76 -4.15 -6.70
C ASN A 52 -9.59 -3.53 -7.47
N LEU A 53 -9.40 -3.91 -8.73
CA LEU A 53 -8.50 -3.22 -9.65
C LEU A 53 -9.24 -2.13 -10.41
N LEU A 54 -8.52 -1.08 -10.81
CA LEU A 54 -9.06 -0.11 -11.75
C LEU A 54 -9.36 -0.79 -13.10
N PRO A 55 -10.46 -0.43 -13.79
CA PRO A 55 -10.80 -1.03 -15.08
C PRO A 55 -9.74 -0.87 -16.17
N SER A 56 -8.83 0.10 -16.03
CA SER A 56 -7.73 0.35 -16.96
C SER A 56 -6.54 -0.58 -16.77
N ILE A 57 -6.48 -1.34 -15.67
CA ILE A 57 -5.36 -2.24 -15.39
C ILE A 57 -5.53 -3.53 -16.18
N ASP A 58 -4.52 -3.90 -16.96
CA ASP A 58 -4.47 -5.20 -17.61
C ASP A 58 -4.24 -6.30 -16.56
N ILE A 59 -5.25 -7.16 -16.36
CA ILE A 59 -5.17 -8.29 -15.44
C ILE A 59 -4.14 -9.35 -15.87
N HIS A 60 -3.70 -9.32 -17.12
CA HIS A 60 -2.67 -10.21 -17.63
C HIS A 60 -1.24 -9.71 -17.38
N GLU A 61 -1.11 -8.49 -16.84
CA GLU A 61 0.17 -7.90 -16.45
C GLU A 61 0.99 -8.85 -15.58
N GLU A 62 2.23 -9.09 -15.98
CA GLU A 62 3.06 -10.14 -15.38
C GLU A 62 3.36 -9.85 -13.90
N ARG A 63 3.53 -8.57 -13.55
CA ARG A 63 3.77 -8.14 -12.17
C ARG A 63 2.62 -8.56 -11.25
N LEU A 64 1.37 -8.50 -11.70
CA LEU A 64 0.20 -8.88 -10.90
C LEU A 64 0.17 -10.36 -10.54
N LYS A 65 0.75 -11.22 -11.36
CA LYS A 65 0.80 -12.69 -11.16
C LYS A 65 1.86 -13.09 -10.13
N LYS A 66 2.86 -12.25 -9.89
CA LYS A 66 3.94 -12.49 -8.92
C LYS A 66 3.58 -12.06 -7.50
N ILE A 67 2.49 -11.29 -7.33
CA ILE A 67 2.07 -10.74 -6.06
C ILE A 67 1.40 -11.81 -5.20
N LYS A 68 1.82 -11.90 -3.94
CA LYS A 68 1.10 -12.64 -2.91
C LYS A 68 -0.01 -11.77 -2.33
N TYR A 69 -1.23 -11.94 -2.84
CA TYR A 69 -2.37 -11.16 -2.36
C TYR A 69 -2.70 -11.47 -0.89
N HIS A 70 -2.95 -10.41 -0.13
CA HIS A 70 -3.41 -10.54 1.24
C HIS A 70 -4.80 -11.22 1.26
N GLN A 71 -5.11 -11.97 2.32
CA GLN A 71 -6.44 -12.61 2.46
C GLN A 71 -7.62 -11.63 2.40
N TYR A 72 -7.38 -10.35 2.66
CA TYR A 72 -8.37 -9.25 2.61
C TYR A 72 -8.16 -8.33 1.40
N ALA A 73 -7.42 -8.78 0.39
CA ALA A 73 -7.16 -8.04 -0.84
C ALA A 73 -8.45 -7.65 -1.60
N HIS A 74 -9.52 -8.42 -1.43
CA HIS A 74 -10.84 -8.17 -1.98
C HIS A 74 -11.64 -7.08 -1.22
N HIS A 75 -11.10 -6.50 -0.14
CA HIS A 75 -11.75 -5.36 0.50
C HIS A 75 -11.46 -4.10 -0.30
N LEU A 76 -12.47 -3.31 -0.68
CA LEU A 76 -12.27 -2.09 -1.49
C LEU A 76 -11.38 -1.03 -0.83
N ASN A 77 -11.12 -1.16 0.48
CA ASN A 77 -10.19 -0.31 1.22
C ASN A 77 -8.84 -1.00 1.52
N SER A 78 -8.49 -2.04 0.78
CA SER A 78 -7.20 -2.73 0.88
C SER A 78 -6.06 -1.80 0.46
N SER A 79 -5.09 -1.58 1.36
CA SER A 79 -3.89 -0.79 1.05
C SER A 79 -3.05 -1.43 -0.06
N GLN A 80 -2.99 -2.76 -0.12
CA GLN A 80 -2.29 -3.49 -1.18
C GLN A 80 -2.88 -3.17 -2.56
N LEU A 81 -4.21 -3.17 -2.69
CA LEU A 81 -4.85 -2.88 -3.98
C LEU A 81 -4.84 -1.39 -4.30
N MET A 82 -4.89 -0.54 -3.29
CA MET A 82 -4.66 0.89 -3.47
C MET A 82 -3.25 1.16 -4.02
N CYS A 83 -2.22 0.49 -3.48
CA CYS A 83 -0.85 0.58 -3.96
C CYS A 83 -0.77 0.22 -5.46
N ILE A 84 -1.33 -0.92 -5.85
CA ILE A 84 -1.35 -1.36 -7.26
C ILE A 84 -2.12 -0.35 -8.13
N ASN A 85 -3.35 0.01 -7.74
CA ASN A 85 -4.19 0.93 -8.50
C ASN A 85 -3.58 2.31 -8.69
N PHE A 86 -2.80 2.77 -7.72
CA PHE A 86 -2.17 4.08 -7.77
C PHE A 86 -0.86 4.04 -8.56
N PHE A 87 0.04 3.11 -8.23
CA PHE A 87 1.40 3.15 -8.78
C PHE A 87 1.54 2.46 -10.13
N LEU A 88 0.81 1.38 -10.41
CA LEU A 88 0.96 0.65 -11.68
C LEU A 88 0.74 1.56 -12.90
N PRO A 89 -0.32 2.38 -12.97
CA PRO A 89 -0.49 3.31 -14.10
C PRO A 89 0.63 4.35 -14.20
N LEU A 90 1.12 4.88 -13.07
CA LEU A 90 2.18 5.89 -13.07
C LEU A 90 3.53 5.33 -13.58
N ILE A 91 3.74 4.03 -13.37
CA ILE A 91 4.93 3.30 -13.85
C ILE A 91 4.81 3.09 -15.35
N GLU A 92 3.66 2.62 -15.84
CA GLU A 92 3.40 2.38 -17.27
C GLU A 92 3.49 3.67 -18.09
N ASP A 93 3.02 4.78 -17.52
CA ASP A 93 3.07 6.11 -18.15
C ASP A 93 4.46 6.79 -18.05
N ASN A 94 5.45 6.14 -17.42
CA ASN A 94 6.81 6.68 -17.20
C ASN A 94 6.84 8.06 -16.52
N ILE A 95 5.85 8.35 -15.67
CA ILE A 95 5.78 9.61 -14.89
C ILE A 95 6.24 9.43 -13.45
N PHE A 96 6.36 8.18 -12.98
CA PHE A 96 6.64 7.91 -11.57
C PHE A 96 7.98 8.48 -11.10
N SER A 97 9.08 8.35 -11.87
CA SER A 97 10.39 8.91 -11.50
C SER A 97 10.34 10.44 -11.34
N LYS A 98 9.59 11.14 -12.18
CA LYS A 98 9.38 12.60 -12.07
C LYS A 98 8.64 12.95 -10.77
N ILE A 99 7.61 12.20 -10.43
CA ILE A 99 6.86 12.36 -9.17
C ILE A 99 7.79 12.11 -7.97
N LEU A 100 8.62 11.05 -8.02
CA LEU A 100 9.57 10.74 -6.95
C LEU A 100 10.52 11.90 -6.69
N LYS A 101 11.10 12.49 -7.74
CA LYS A 101 12.00 13.64 -7.62
C LYS A 101 11.32 14.82 -6.92
N VAL A 102 10.11 15.15 -7.32
CA VAL A 102 9.35 16.28 -6.73
C VAL A 102 8.92 15.98 -5.29
N ALA A 103 8.42 14.78 -5.02
CA ALA A 103 7.82 14.43 -3.73
C ALA A 103 8.87 14.18 -2.64
N THR A 104 9.99 13.53 -2.99
CA THR A 104 11.01 13.11 -2.02
C THR A 104 12.17 14.09 -1.90
N LYS A 105 12.39 14.94 -2.94
CA LYS A 105 13.57 15.79 -3.08
C LYS A 105 14.90 15.03 -3.03
N VAL A 106 14.88 13.72 -3.25
CA VAL A 106 16.10 12.94 -3.46
C VAL A 106 16.67 13.35 -4.81
N GLU A 107 17.93 13.77 -4.82
CA GLU A 107 18.64 14.12 -6.05
C GLU A 107 19.15 12.85 -6.73
N PHE A 108 18.66 12.62 -7.94
CA PHE A 108 19.16 11.61 -8.87
C PHE A 108 19.12 12.18 -10.29
N SER A 109 19.85 11.52 -11.19
CA SER A 109 19.97 11.94 -12.60
C SER A 109 18.59 12.13 -13.23
N SER A 110 18.41 13.17 -14.04
CA SER A 110 17.18 13.36 -14.82
C SER A 110 16.91 12.20 -15.78
N ASP A 111 17.97 11.50 -16.16
CA ASP A 111 17.95 10.41 -17.12
C ASP A 111 17.91 9.05 -16.39
N ALA A 112 17.67 9.04 -15.07
CA ALA A 112 17.50 7.82 -14.30
C ALA A 112 16.22 7.10 -14.74
N GLU A 113 16.37 5.83 -15.11
CA GLU A 113 15.28 4.94 -15.49
C GLU A 113 14.93 4.01 -14.34
N ILE A 114 13.71 3.47 -14.34
CA ILE A 114 13.32 2.44 -13.37
C ILE A 114 13.97 1.13 -13.79
N LYS A 115 14.93 0.66 -12.99
CA LYS A 115 15.65 -0.61 -13.21
C LYS A 115 14.87 -1.80 -12.65
N GLU A 116 14.31 -1.65 -11.46
CA GLU A 116 13.55 -2.70 -10.78
C GLU A 116 12.31 -2.09 -10.14
N ILE A 117 11.20 -2.83 -10.21
CA ILE A 117 9.97 -2.49 -9.51
C ILE A 117 9.26 -3.74 -9.05
N GLU A 118 8.92 -3.79 -7.76
CA GLU A 118 8.25 -4.93 -7.16
C GLU A 118 7.20 -4.47 -6.14
N PHE A 119 5.96 -4.93 -6.33
CA PHE A 119 4.92 -4.85 -5.32
C PHE A 119 5.13 -5.96 -4.29
N GLU A 120 4.85 -5.70 -3.02
CA GLU A 120 4.99 -6.68 -1.93
C GLU A 120 6.42 -7.24 -1.80
N LYS A 121 7.44 -6.38 -1.99
CA LYS A 121 8.85 -6.78 -1.95
C LYS A 121 9.21 -7.40 -0.61
N SER A 122 9.65 -8.65 -0.67
CA SER A 122 10.21 -9.42 0.44
C SER A 122 11.72 -9.60 0.23
N PHE A 123 12.51 -9.44 1.29
CA PHE A 123 13.97 -9.63 1.24
C PHE A 123 14.42 -11.05 1.60
N LYS A 124 13.62 -11.80 2.35
CA LYS A 124 13.83 -13.24 2.55
C LYS A 124 12.48 -13.96 2.59
N ALA A 125 12.45 -15.16 2.03
CA ALA A 125 11.26 -16.00 1.96
C ALA A 125 10.70 -16.38 3.36
N SER A 126 11.54 -16.39 4.39
CA SER A 126 11.13 -16.65 5.79
C SER A 126 10.51 -15.44 6.50
N ASP A 127 10.67 -14.24 5.94
CA ASP A 127 10.37 -13.02 6.65
C ASP A 127 8.93 -12.59 6.36
N ASN A 128 8.16 -12.36 7.41
CA ASN A 128 6.81 -11.76 7.31
C ASN A 128 6.87 -10.23 7.07
N THR A 129 8.02 -9.76 6.57
CA THR A 129 8.35 -8.36 6.42
C THR A 129 8.42 -8.06 4.94
N ASN A 130 7.41 -7.37 4.45
CA ASN A 130 7.28 -6.85 3.10
C ASN A 130 7.25 -5.31 3.12
N PHE A 131 7.68 -4.72 2.02
CA PHE A 131 7.32 -3.36 1.64
C PHE A 131 6.23 -3.43 0.58
N ASP A 132 5.25 -2.55 0.66
CA ASP A 132 4.11 -2.55 -0.26
C ASP A 132 4.56 -2.26 -1.70
N LEU A 133 5.58 -1.42 -1.87
CA LEU A 133 6.26 -1.16 -3.14
C LEU A 133 7.75 -0.92 -2.94
N PHE A 134 8.55 -1.48 -3.83
CA PHE A 134 9.98 -1.24 -3.96
C PHE A 134 10.30 -0.78 -5.38
N LEU A 135 11.24 0.15 -5.49
CA LEU A 135 11.78 0.62 -6.77
C LEU A 135 13.29 0.86 -6.65
N GLU A 136 14.03 0.45 -7.68
CA GLU A 136 15.44 0.78 -7.88
C GLU A 136 15.61 1.55 -9.19
N LEU A 137 16.32 2.67 -9.14
CA LEU A 137 16.70 3.43 -10.33
C LEU A 137 17.99 2.87 -10.96
N SER A 138 18.20 3.12 -12.25
CA SER A 138 19.41 2.72 -12.98
C SER A 138 20.70 3.31 -12.40
N THR A 139 20.58 4.45 -11.70
CA THR A 139 21.66 5.14 -10.97
C THR A 139 21.92 4.58 -9.57
N GLY A 140 21.11 3.62 -9.10
CA GLY A 140 21.32 2.84 -7.88
C GLY A 140 20.53 3.28 -6.66
N GLU A 141 19.79 4.39 -6.75
CA GLU A 141 18.89 4.84 -5.69
C GLU A 141 17.74 3.87 -5.50
N LYS A 142 17.38 3.63 -4.24
CA LYS A 142 16.36 2.65 -3.84
C LYS A 142 15.29 3.35 -3.03
N PHE A 143 14.05 3.11 -3.42
CA PHE A 143 12.87 3.66 -2.77
C PHE A 143 12.02 2.53 -2.22
N TYR A 144 11.61 2.69 -0.97
CA TYR A 144 10.85 1.72 -0.21
C TYR A 144 9.58 2.39 0.31
N PHE A 145 8.42 1.86 -0.04
CA PHE A 145 7.13 2.42 0.32
C PHE A 145 6.37 1.49 1.25
N GLU A 146 5.78 2.07 2.29
CA GLU A 146 4.72 1.46 3.10
C GLU A 146 3.47 2.33 2.94
N ILE A 147 2.37 1.72 2.51
CA ILE A 147 1.13 2.36 2.09
C ILE A 147 0.02 2.05 3.08
N LYS A 148 -0.50 3.10 3.73
CA LYS A 148 -1.65 2.98 4.65
C LYS A 148 -2.83 3.76 4.10
N TYR A 149 -3.90 3.05 3.72
CA TYR A 149 -5.06 3.72 3.12
C TYR A 149 -6.05 4.22 4.17
N THR A 150 -6.66 3.31 4.95
CA THR A 150 -7.74 3.66 5.90
C THR A 150 -7.36 3.41 7.36
N GLU A 151 -6.09 3.18 7.63
CA GLU A 151 -5.56 3.03 8.99
C GLU A 151 -5.56 4.39 9.70
N GLN A 152 -5.92 4.40 10.98
CA GLN A 152 -6.02 5.65 11.75
C GLN A 152 -4.66 6.13 12.26
N ASP A 153 -3.77 5.20 12.59
CA ASP A 153 -2.48 5.48 13.19
C ASP A 153 -1.40 4.59 12.58
N PHE A 154 -0.26 5.18 12.21
CA PHE A 154 0.95 4.43 11.90
C PHE A 154 1.41 3.70 13.17
N GLY A 155 1.49 2.38 13.11
CA GLY A 155 1.97 1.58 14.24
C GLY A 155 1.01 1.51 15.44
N GLY A 156 -0.29 1.80 15.29
CA GLY A 156 -1.23 1.85 16.43
C GLY A 156 -1.26 0.61 17.35
N ASN A 157 -0.86 -0.56 16.83
CA ASN A 157 -0.76 -1.81 17.59
C ASN A 157 0.69 -2.29 17.82
N CYS A 158 1.67 -1.39 17.72
CA CYS A 158 3.07 -1.75 17.84
C CYS A 158 3.59 -1.80 19.28
N TYR A 159 2.89 -1.19 20.23
CA TYR A 159 3.25 -1.23 21.65
C TYR A 159 2.37 -2.21 22.46
N VAL A 160 2.95 -2.77 23.53
CA VAL A 160 2.24 -3.45 24.63
C VAL A 160 2.82 -2.92 25.93
N ASN A 161 1.98 -2.38 26.81
CA ASN A 161 2.40 -1.80 28.09
C ASN A 161 3.55 -0.77 27.95
N GLY A 162 3.53 0.04 26.88
CA GLY A 162 4.56 1.04 26.60
C GLY A 162 5.80 0.53 25.87
N SER A 163 5.97 -0.79 25.69
CA SER A 163 7.12 -1.38 25.02
C SER A 163 6.80 -1.79 23.58
N LEU A 164 7.70 -1.47 22.64
CA LEU A 164 7.58 -1.89 21.25
C LEU A 164 7.62 -3.43 21.18
N LYS A 165 6.65 -4.05 20.52
CA LYS A 165 6.64 -5.51 20.33
C LYS A 165 7.88 -5.90 19.53
N GLY A 166 8.58 -6.95 19.96
CA GLY A 166 9.84 -7.39 19.36
C GLY A 166 9.79 -7.56 17.84
N LYS A 167 8.67 -8.00 17.27
CA LYS A 167 8.53 -8.11 15.80
C LYS A 167 8.73 -6.78 15.05
N TYR A 168 8.32 -5.64 15.63
CA TYR A 168 8.50 -4.32 15.01
C TYR A 168 9.90 -3.78 15.27
N GLN A 169 10.46 -4.08 16.44
CA GLN A 169 11.85 -3.79 16.76
C GLN A 169 12.80 -4.51 15.78
N ASN A 170 12.57 -5.80 15.55
CA ASN A 170 13.30 -6.59 14.56
C ASN A 170 13.08 -6.05 13.15
N LYS A 171 11.84 -5.71 12.74
CA LYS A 171 11.57 -5.06 11.43
C LYS A 171 12.41 -3.78 11.25
N TYR A 172 12.54 -2.97 12.30
CA TYR A 172 13.35 -1.76 12.26
C TYR A 172 14.85 -2.08 12.09
N TYR A 173 15.44 -2.84 13.01
CA TYR A 173 16.89 -3.08 13.00
C TYR A 173 17.35 -3.99 11.85
N ASP A 174 16.56 -5.01 11.50
CA ASP A 174 16.96 -5.98 10.50
C ASP A 174 16.84 -5.47 9.06
N TYR A 175 15.97 -4.47 8.83
CA TYR A 175 15.70 -3.94 7.49
C TYR A 175 15.81 -2.42 7.44
N TYR A 176 14.97 -1.69 8.19
CA TYR A 176 14.85 -0.25 7.98
C TYR A 176 16.15 0.49 8.27
N GLU A 177 16.79 0.21 9.40
CA GLU A 177 18.03 0.88 9.81
C GLU A 177 19.15 0.76 8.76
N LYS A 178 19.20 -0.36 8.02
CA LYS A 178 20.23 -0.61 7.00
C LYS A 178 20.02 0.20 5.72
N TYR A 179 18.80 0.68 5.48
CA TYR A 179 18.41 1.37 4.25
C TYR A 179 17.99 2.82 4.49
N LEU A 180 17.85 3.25 5.74
CA LEU A 180 17.64 4.65 6.09
C LEU A 180 18.94 5.42 5.84
N GLN A 181 18.90 6.40 4.93
CA GLN A 181 19.94 7.41 4.84
C GLN A 181 19.83 8.38 6.02
N ASP A 182 20.94 9.03 6.39
CA ASP A 182 21.02 10.06 7.43
C ASP A 182 20.10 11.28 7.18
N SER A 183 19.46 11.37 6.01
CA SER A 183 18.37 12.30 5.77
C SER A 183 17.06 11.72 6.30
N LEU A 184 16.91 11.74 7.63
CA LEU A 184 15.59 11.93 8.22
C LEU A 184 15.12 13.31 7.74
N MET A 185 14.54 13.39 6.53
CA MET A 185 13.73 14.53 6.15
C MET A 185 12.75 14.74 7.30
N ASP A 186 12.88 15.89 7.96
CA ASP A 186 12.06 16.31 9.08
C ASP A 186 10.68 15.70 8.93
N ILE A 187 10.36 14.75 9.81
CA ILE A 187 8.98 14.33 10.01
C ILE A 187 8.30 15.60 10.51
N LYS A 188 7.81 16.40 9.55
CA LYS A 188 7.03 17.59 9.83
C LYS A 188 5.98 17.15 10.82
N SER A 189 5.98 17.82 11.96
CA SER A 189 5.18 17.44 13.10
C SER A 189 3.73 17.27 12.65
N LYS A 190 2.95 16.47 13.37
CA LYS A 190 1.51 16.25 13.10
C LYS A 190 0.70 17.55 12.90
N ASN A 191 1.24 18.69 13.33
CA ASN A 191 0.65 20.02 13.21
C ASN A 191 0.84 20.68 11.82
N ASP A 192 1.75 20.18 10.99
CA ASP A 192 2.08 20.80 9.69
C ASP A 192 1.26 20.22 8.52
N PHE A 193 0.42 19.21 8.78
CA PHE A 193 -0.39 18.51 7.79
C PHE A 193 -1.89 18.78 7.90
N PHE A 194 -2.34 19.62 8.84
CA PHE A 194 -3.77 19.90 9.08
C PHE A 194 -4.12 21.39 9.18
#